data_AF-K4LAX4-F1
#
_entry.id   AF-K4LAX4-F1
#
_cell.length_a   1.000
_cell.length_b   1.000
_cell.length_c   1.000
_cell.angle_alpha   90.00
_cell.angle_beta   90.00
_cell.angle_gamma   90.00
#
_symmetry.space_group_name_H-M   'P 1'
#
loop_
_entity.id
_entity.type
_entity.pdbx_description
1 polymer ?
#
loop_
_entity_poly.entity_id
_entity_poly.type
_entity_poly.pdbx_seq_one_letter_code
_entity_poly.pdbx_strand_id
1 'polypeptide(L)'
;RRRAGVPLRKFYKDGYAIVRGVDSTVGVAISDGFQPPRSWNGFMAPKDFKNVHLDTHHYQVFDDAFKTFTIDQHVKLACSLPKDRLSGVDKPLIVGEWSGAMTDCAKYLNGRGRGARFDNSYPSGKPSGACGARSTGSSSKLSAQQKKDTRRYIEAQLDAFKVGAGWFFWTWKTEGA
;
A
#
# COMPACT_ATOMS: atom_id res chain seq x y z
N ARG A 1 -7.49 -13.87 -17.30
CA ARG A 1 -7.49 -13.49 -15.87
C ARG A 1 -7.35 -14.76 -15.03
N ARG A 2 -6.14 -15.11 -14.56
CA ARG A 2 -5.94 -16.32 -13.74
C ARG A 2 -6.48 -16.02 -12.34
N ARG A 3 -7.45 -16.80 -11.86
CA ARG A 3 -7.90 -16.73 -10.46
C ARG A 3 -6.66 -16.96 -9.59
N ALA A 4 -6.36 -16.09 -8.63
CA ALA A 4 -5.37 -16.35 -7.58
C ALA A 4 -5.81 -17.50 -6.62
N GLY A 5 -6.58 -18.46 -7.12
CA GLY A 5 -7.74 -18.98 -6.39
C GLY A 5 -7.48 -20.22 -5.56
N VAL A 6 -6.58 -21.12 -5.97
CA VAL A 6 -6.43 -22.43 -5.32
C VAL A 6 -5.09 -22.57 -4.61
N PRO A 7 -3.93 -22.30 -5.24
CA PRO A 7 -2.64 -22.49 -4.56
C PRO A 7 -2.44 -21.55 -3.37
N LEU A 8 -2.77 -20.26 -3.53
CA LEU A 8 -2.59 -19.27 -2.46
C LEU A 8 -3.55 -19.49 -1.28
N ARG A 9 -4.82 -19.81 -1.57
CA ARG A 9 -5.81 -20.13 -0.52
C ARG A 9 -5.42 -21.38 0.27
N LYS A 10 -4.83 -22.38 -0.39
CA LYS A 10 -4.29 -23.56 0.29
C LYS A 10 -3.09 -23.16 1.17
N PHE A 11 -2.13 -22.43 0.62
CA PHE A 11 -0.94 -21.95 1.34
C PHE A 11 -1.31 -21.20 2.63
N TYR A 12 -2.29 -20.28 2.59
CA TYR A 12 -2.74 -19.57 3.79
C TYR A 12 -3.38 -20.49 4.84
N LYS A 13 -4.17 -21.48 4.42
CA LYS A 13 -4.75 -22.47 5.36
C LYS A 13 -3.69 -23.38 5.98
N ASP A 14 -2.74 -23.84 5.18
CA ASP A 14 -1.63 -24.68 5.65
C ASP A 14 -0.78 -23.90 6.68
N GLY A 15 -0.42 -22.65 6.37
CA GLY A 15 0.33 -21.79 7.29
C GLY A 15 -0.43 -21.49 8.58
N TYR A 16 -1.73 -21.22 8.49
CA TYR A 16 -2.59 -21.06 9.66
C TYR A 16 -2.60 -22.29 10.56
N ALA A 17 -2.73 -23.49 9.98
CA ALA A 17 -2.74 -24.74 10.72
C ALA A 17 -1.41 -24.96 11.47
N ILE A 18 -0.28 -24.62 10.84
CA ILE A 18 1.05 -24.67 11.48
C ILE A 18 1.09 -23.72 12.69
N VAL A 19 0.71 -22.45 12.52
CA VAL A 19 0.71 -21.47 13.64
C VAL A 19 -0.20 -21.94 14.77
N ARG A 20 -1.40 -22.44 14.45
CA ARG A 20 -2.34 -22.96 15.47
C ARG A 20 -1.86 -24.23 16.18
N GLY A 21 -1.03 -25.03 15.53
CA GLY A 21 -0.37 -26.17 16.16
C GLY A 21 0.70 -25.77 17.19
N VAL A 22 1.20 -24.53 17.13
CA VAL A 22 2.20 -23.99 18.06
C VAL A 22 1.54 -23.12 19.13
N ASP A 23 0.73 -22.14 18.73
CA ASP A 23 0.03 -21.22 19.63
C ASP A 23 -1.35 -20.80 19.07
N SER A 24 -2.40 -21.07 19.85
CA SER A 24 -3.77 -20.75 19.48
C SER A 24 -4.13 -19.26 19.56
N THR A 25 -3.31 -18.46 20.22
CA THR A 25 -3.56 -17.03 20.51
C THR A 25 -2.91 -16.09 19.49
N VAL A 26 -1.83 -16.51 18.84
CA VAL A 26 -1.07 -15.69 17.87
C VAL A 26 -1.95 -15.28 16.68
N GLY A 27 -1.90 -13.99 16.33
CA GLY A 27 -2.56 -13.46 15.14
C GLY A 27 -1.93 -13.97 13.84
N VAL A 28 -2.76 -14.35 12.87
CA VAL A 28 -2.31 -14.73 11.53
C VAL A 28 -2.78 -13.66 10.55
N ALA A 29 -1.84 -12.86 10.03
CA ALA A 29 -2.11 -11.90 8.97
C ALA A 29 -1.91 -12.55 7.59
N ILE A 30 -2.86 -12.35 6.69
CA ILE A 30 -2.75 -12.79 5.30
C ILE A 30 -2.80 -11.58 4.37
N SER A 31 -1.92 -11.53 3.37
CA SER A 31 -1.96 -10.48 2.34
C SER A 31 -3.19 -10.67 1.44
N ASP A 32 -3.79 -9.56 1.02
CA ASP A 32 -4.88 -9.53 0.04
C ASP A 32 -4.49 -10.05 -1.36
N GLY A 33 -3.20 -10.33 -1.61
CA GLY A 33 -2.70 -10.84 -2.89
C GLY A 33 -3.02 -9.91 -4.06
N PHE A 34 -3.03 -8.59 -3.81
CA PHE A 34 -3.43 -7.53 -4.75
C PHE A 34 -4.86 -7.66 -5.27
N GLN A 35 -5.74 -8.37 -4.55
CA GLN A 35 -7.16 -8.46 -4.84
C GLN A 35 -7.94 -7.48 -3.96
N PRO A 36 -9.14 -7.02 -4.40
CA PRO A 36 -10.01 -6.22 -3.53
C PRO A 36 -10.23 -6.95 -2.19
N PRO A 37 -10.04 -6.29 -1.03
CA PRO A 37 -10.12 -6.95 0.28
C PRO A 37 -11.40 -7.78 0.48
N ARG A 38 -12.56 -7.25 0.05
CA ARG A 38 -13.86 -7.94 0.12
C ARG A 38 -13.93 -9.27 -0.65
N SER A 39 -13.04 -9.53 -1.61
CA SER A 39 -12.96 -10.81 -2.32
C SER A 39 -12.47 -11.98 -1.45
N TRP A 40 -11.95 -11.66 -0.26
CA TRP A 40 -11.55 -12.62 0.77
C TRP A 40 -12.64 -12.92 1.79
N ASN A 41 -13.81 -12.28 1.69
CA ASN A 41 -14.94 -12.60 2.56
C ASN A 41 -15.37 -14.07 2.38
N GLY A 42 -15.77 -14.71 3.47
CA GLY A 42 -16.10 -16.12 3.57
C GLY A 42 -14.89 -17.07 3.62
N PHE A 43 -13.70 -16.62 3.20
CA PHE A 43 -12.49 -17.42 3.33
C PHE A 43 -11.78 -17.14 4.63
N MET A 44 -11.48 -18.19 5.40
CA MET A 44 -10.91 -18.05 6.74
C MET A 44 -11.69 -17.09 7.64
N ALA A 45 -13.03 -17.14 7.54
CA ALA A 45 -13.93 -16.24 8.24
C ALA A 45 -13.98 -16.54 9.75
N PRO A 46 -14.36 -15.57 10.61
CA PRO A 46 -14.37 -15.70 12.06
C PRO A 46 -15.19 -16.88 12.61
N LYS A 47 -16.16 -17.38 11.83
CA LYS A 47 -16.97 -18.55 12.19
C LYS A 47 -16.13 -19.81 12.38
N ASP A 48 -15.17 -20.04 11.50
CA ASP A 48 -14.37 -21.29 11.45
C ASP A 48 -12.90 -21.05 11.81
N PHE A 49 -12.45 -19.79 11.83
CA PHE A 49 -11.06 -19.40 12.06
C PHE A 49 -10.97 -18.29 13.10
N LYS A 50 -10.06 -18.43 14.06
CA LYS A 50 -9.77 -17.43 15.11
C LYS A 50 -8.54 -16.59 14.78
N ASN A 51 -8.53 -15.32 15.19
CA ASN A 51 -7.40 -14.38 15.07
C ASN A 51 -6.76 -14.32 13.67
N VAL A 52 -7.60 -14.21 12.63
CA VAL A 52 -7.14 -13.97 11.25
C VAL A 52 -7.35 -12.51 10.90
N HIS A 53 -6.30 -11.86 10.40
CA HIS A 53 -6.31 -10.48 9.94
C HIS A 53 -6.06 -10.44 8.43
N LEU A 54 -6.73 -9.53 7.73
CA LEU A 54 -6.42 -9.26 6.33
C LEU A 54 -5.49 -8.06 6.26
N ASP A 55 -4.42 -8.16 5.49
CA ASP A 55 -3.47 -7.09 5.23
C ASP A 55 -3.64 -6.57 3.80
N THR A 56 -3.79 -5.26 3.65
CA THR A 56 -3.88 -4.57 2.36
C THR A 56 -2.86 -3.42 2.30
N HIS A 57 -2.28 -3.21 1.13
CA HIS A 57 -1.26 -2.19 0.92
C HIS A 57 -1.76 -1.10 -0.03
N HIS A 58 -1.43 0.15 0.26
CA HIS A 58 -1.96 1.29 -0.48
C HIS A 58 -0.85 2.26 -0.91
N TYR A 59 -0.67 2.34 -2.22
CA TYR A 59 0.28 3.23 -2.88
C TYR A 59 -0.34 3.84 -4.13
N GLN A 60 0.09 5.05 -4.47
CA GLN A 60 -0.35 5.76 -5.67
C GLN A 60 0.87 6.21 -6.50
N VAL A 61 1.82 5.29 -6.73
CA VAL A 61 3.08 5.62 -7.45
C VAL A 61 3.54 4.57 -8.46
N PHE A 62 3.01 3.35 -8.42
CA PHE A 62 3.53 2.22 -9.20
C PHE A 62 2.79 1.94 -10.51
N ASP A 63 1.77 2.72 -10.82
CA ASP A 63 1.01 2.67 -12.07
C ASP A 63 1.22 3.97 -12.86
N ASP A 64 1.29 3.87 -14.18
CA ASP A 64 1.47 5.02 -15.08
C ASP A 64 0.34 6.04 -14.94
N ALA A 65 -0.86 5.63 -14.51
CA ALA A 65 -1.97 6.54 -14.25
C ALA A 65 -1.64 7.60 -13.18
N PHE A 66 -0.80 7.25 -12.20
CA PHE A 66 -0.47 8.16 -11.09
C PHE A 66 0.62 9.17 -11.43
N LYS A 67 1.37 8.98 -12.53
CA LYS A 67 2.47 9.88 -12.87
C LYS A 67 2.00 11.31 -13.16
N THR A 68 0.74 11.49 -13.52
CA THR A 68 0.13 12.80 -13.83
C THR A 68 -0.87 13.25 -12.76
N PHE A 69 -0.98 12.55 -11.63
CA PHE A 69 -1.90 12.95 -10.58
C PHE A 69 -1.49 14.29 -9.98
N THR A 70 -2.48 15.17 -9.82
CA THR A 70 -2.36 16.33 -8.95
C THR A 70 -2.50 15.91 -7.49
N ILE A 71 -2.07 16.78 -6.57
CA ILE A 71 -2.29 16.55 -5.14
C ILE A 71 -3.79 16.34 -4.82
N ASP A 72 -4.70 17.07 -5.47
CA ASP A 72 -6.13 16.93 -5.22
C ASP A 72 -6.66 15.58 -5.69
N GLN A 73 -6.12 15.02 -6.78
CA GLN A 73 -6.45 13.67 -7.24
C GLN A 73 -5.93 12.60 -6.28
N HIS A 74 -4.70 12.76 -5.76
CA HIS A 74 -4.15 11.86 -4.74
C HIS A 74 -4.99 11.84 -3.46
N VAL A 75 -5.31 13.03 -2.94
CA VAL A 75 -6.16 13.20 -1.74
C VAL A 75 -7.54 12.62 -1.99
N LYS A 76 -8.17 12.93 -3.12
CA LYS A 76 -9.50 12.40 -3.45
C LYS A 76 -9.52 10.87 -3.50
N LEU A 77 -8.50 10.25 -4.08
CA LEU A 77 -8.39 8.79 -4.12
C LEU A 77 -8.14 8.20 -2.73
N ALA A 78 -7.30 8.82 -1.90
CA ALA A 78 -7.10 8.39 -0.51
C ALA A 78 -8.42 8.44 0.27
N CYS A 79 -9.17 9.54 0.16
CA CYS A 79 -10.47 9.72 0.82
C CYS A 79 -11.55 8.73 0.34
N SER A 80 -11.40 8.10 -0.83
CA SER A 80 -12.37 7.12 -1.34
C SER A 80 -12.12 5.70 -0.82
N LEU A 81 -10.90 5.41 -0.34
CA LEU A 81 -10.51 4.08 0.16
C LEU A 81 -11.46 3.50 1.22
N PRO A 82 -11.99 4.27 2.20
CA PRO A 82 -12.92 3.74 3.19
C PRO A 82 -14.13 3.06 2.56
N LYS A 83 -14.74 3.70 1.57
CA LYS A 83 -15.90 3.16 0.83
C LYS A 83 -15.48 2.06 -0.14
N ASP A 84 -14.44 2.33 -0.93
CA ASP A 84 -14.13 1.53 -2.11
C ASP A 84 -13.37 0.25 -1.81
N ARG A 85 -12.61 0.21 -0.71
CA ARG A 85 -11.66 -0.88 -0.41
C ARG A 85 -11.70 -1.36 1.04
N LEU A 86 -11.76 -0.45 2.01
CA LEU A 86 -11.46 -0.77 3.40
C LEU A 86 -12.69 -1.24 4.21
N SER A 87 -13.89 -0.77 3.85
CA SER A 87 -15.13 -1.19 4.53
C SER A 87 -15.72 -2.48 3.97
N GLY A 88 -16.45 -3.20 4.84
CA GLY A 88 -17.24 -4.39 4.47
C GLY A 88 -16.44 -5.68 4.36
N VAL A 89 -15.24 -5.72 4.95
CA VAL A 89 -14.45 -6.95 5.11
C VAL A 89 -14.92 -7.70 6.36
N ASP A 90 -15.03 -9.03 6.29
CA ASP A 90 -15.55 -9.89 7.37
C ASP A 90 -14.50 -10.29 8.42
N LYS A 91 -13.34 -9.60 8.42
CA LYS A 91 -12.20 -9.80 9.32
C LYS A 91 -11.60 -8.43 9.66
N PRO A 92 -10.86 -8.30 10.77
CA PRO A 92 -10.05 -7.11 11.00
C PRO A 92 -9.10 -6.87 9.81
N LEU A 93 -9.24 -5.70 9.19
CA LEU A 93 -8.43 -5.27 8.05
C LEU A 93 -7.36 -4.29 8.54
N ILE A 94 -6.10 -4.58 8.22
CA ILE A 94 -4.95 -3.74 8.54
C ILE A 94 -4.43 -3.14 7.22
N VAL A 95 -4.12 -1.85 7.22
CA VAL A 95 -3.34 -1.24 6.14
C VAL A 95 -1.86 -1.44 6.47
N GLY A 96 -1.29 -2.60 6.13
CA GLY A 96 0.04 -2.99 6.58
C GLY A 96 1.19 -2.24 5.90
N GLU A 97 0.94 -1.64 4.74
CA GLU A 97 1.93 -0.79 4.09
C GLU A 97 1.27 0.38 3.33
N TRP A 98 1.85 1.57 3.52
CA TRP A 98 1.53 2.81 2.82
C TRP A 98 2.68 3.81 2.99
N SER A 99 2.70 4.91 2.24
CA SER A 99 3.72 5.96 2.42
C SER A 99 3.21 7.36 2.06
N GLY A 100 4.04 8.38 2.29
CA GLY A 100 3.80 9.75 1.82
C GLY A 100 4.19 10.00 0.36
N ALA A 101 4.62 8.98 -0.38
CA ALA A 101 5.12 9.14 -1.74
C ALA A 101 3.98 9.42 -2.74
N MET A 102 4.15 10.47 -3.55
CA MET A 102 3.32 10.80 -4.72
C MET A 102 4.10 10.63 -6.04
N THR A 103 5.31 10.09 -5.97
CA THR A 103 6.17 9.80 -7.13
C THR A 103 6.98 8.54 -6.86
N ASP A 104 7.40 7.84 -7.91
CA ASP A 104 8.29 6.69 -7.82
C ASP A 104 9.78 7.06 -7.97
N CYS A 105 10.16 8.27 -7.54
CA CYS A 105 11.48 8.87 -7.79
C CYS A 105 12.62 8.31 -6.94
N ALA A 106 12.33 7.73 -5.77
CA ALA A 106 13.36 7.24 -4.87
C ALA A 106 14.25 6.22 -5.61
N LYS A 107 15.57 6.37 -5.48
CA LYS A 107 16.53 5.56 -6.23
C LYS A 107 16.28 4.08 -5.98
N TYR A 108 16.17 3.34 -7.07
CA TYR A 108 15.90 1.89 -7.09
C TYR A 108 14.58 1.45 -6.48
N LEU A 109 13.62 2.36 -6.28
CA LEU A 109 12.28 1.99 -5.85
C LEU A 109 11.62 1.00 -6.83
N ASN A 110 11.86 1.17 -8.13
CA ASN A 110 11.39 0.24 -9.16
C ASN A 110 12.32 -0.95 -9.42
N GLY A 111 13.40 -1.08 -8.65
CA GLY A 111 14.45 -2.08 -8.81
C GLY A 111 15.79 -1.50 -9.27
N ARG A 112 16.88 -2.22 -8.98
CA ARG A 112 18.24 -1.82 -9.38
C ARG A 112 18.35 -1.73 -10.91
N GLY A 113 18.89 -0.60 -11.39
CA GLY A 113 19.04 -0.35 -12.83
C GLY A 113 17.74 0.07 -13.54
N ARG A 114 16.64 0.29 -12.81
CA ARG A 114 15.39 0.82 -13.35
C ARG A 114 15.20 2.27 -12.89
N GLY A 115 14.72 3.10 -13.82
CA GLY A 115 14.39 4.49 -13.57
C GLY A 115 13.04 4.69 -12.87
N ALA A 116 12.50 5.89 -12.96
CA ALA A 116 11.20 6.31 -12.46
C ALA A 116 10.23 6.59 -13.62
N ARG A 117 8.95 6.32 -13.40
CA ARG A 117 7.86 6.70 -14.30
C ARG A 117 7.64 8.20 -14.27
N PHE A 118 7.81 8.83 -13.11
CA PHE A 118 7.54 10.26 -12.93
C PHE A 118 8.38 11.15 -13.87
N ASP A 119 9.68 10.86 -13.99
CA ASP A 119 10.58 11.55 -14.94
C ASP A 119 10.73 10.81 -16.28
N ASN A 120 9.99 9.71 -16.47
CA ASN A 120 10.04 8.81 -17.62
C ASN A 120 11.47 8.34 -17.96
N SER A 121 12.32 8.14 -16.95
CA SER A 121 13.50 7.29 -17.09
C SER A 121 13.14 5.79 -17.15
N TYR A 122 11.87 5.43 -16.89
CA TYR A 122 11.31 4.08 -17.08
C TYR A 122 9.76 4.07 -17.12
N PRO A 123 9.09 3.71 -18.25
CA PRO A 123 9.63 3.63 -19.61
C PRO A 123 9.97 5.02 -20.18
N SER A 124 10.79 5.07 -21.23
CA SER A 124 11.19 6.33 -21.88
C SER A 124 9.98 7.07 -22.49
N GLY A 125 9.85 8.37 -22.25
CA GLY A 125 8.72 9.17 -22.73
C GLY A 125 8.76 10.61 -22.23
N LYS A 126 7.64 11.34 -22.36
CA LYS A 126 7.53 12.72 -21.89
C LYS A 126 7.42 12.77 -20.35
N PRO A 127 8.36 13.42 -19.62
CA PRO A 127 8.32 13.53 -18.16
C PRO A 127 7.06 14.25 -17.66
N SER A 128 6.49 13.77 -16.55
CA SER A 128 5.50 14.54 -15.78
C SER A 128 6.15 15.61 -14.92
N GLY A 129 7.41 15.38 -14.53
CA GLY A 129 8.24 16.31 -13.80
C GLY A 129 9.63 15.74 -13.60
N ALA A 130 10.49 16.48 -12.90
CA ALA A 130 11.84 16.03 -12.57
C ALA A 130 11.91 15.41 -11.16
N CYS A 131 12.59 14.28 -11.00
CA CYS A 131 12.76 13.66 -9.69
C CYS A 131 13.63 14.50 -8.74
N GLY A 132 14.76 15.03 -9.21
CA GLY A 132 15.62 15.94 -8.45
C GLY A 132 15.97 15.39 -7.06
N ALA A 133 15.82 16.21 -6.02
CA ALA A 133 16.13 15.83 -4.63
C ALA A 133 15.29 14.67 -4.09
N ARG A 134 14.19 14.28 -4.74
CA ARG A 134 13.37 13.11 -4.35
C ARG A 134 14.03 11.77 -4.70
N SER A 135 15.13 11.76 -5.46
CA SER A 135 15.78 10.51 -5.86
C SER A 135 16.80 9.99 -4.84
N THR A 136 17.66 10.87 -4.33
CA THR A 136 18.73 10.52 -3.36
C THR A 136 18.93 11.60 -2.29
N GLY A 137 17.98 12.51 -2.13
CA GLY A 137 18.11 13.66 -1.25
C GLY A 137 17.53 13.41 0.15
N SER A 138 17.15 14.52 0.80
CA SER A 138 16.53 14.53 2.12
C SER A 138 15.22 15.31 2.02
N SER A 139 14.24 14.96 2.85
CA SER A 139 12.97 15.70 2.98
C SER A 139 13.17 17.19 3.28
N SER A 140 14.30 17.56 3.90
CA SER A 140 14.71 18.95 4.13
C SER A 140 14.84 19.77 2.84
N LYS A 141 15.29 19.14 1.74
CA LYS A 141 15.51 19.74 0.42
C LYS A 141 14.25 19.83 -0.45
N LEU A 142 13.11 19.35 0.04
CA LEU A 142 11.83 19.53 -0.64
C LEU A 142 11.39 21.00 -0.60
N SER A 143 10.75 21.45 -1.68
CA SER A 143 10.14 22.78 -1.72
C SER A 143 9.04 22.93 -0.67
N ALA A 144 8.69 24.16 -0.32
CA ALA A 144 7.59 24.42 0.62
C ALA A 144 6.26 23.81 0.12
N GLN A 145 6.00 23.88 -1.19
CA GLN A 145 4.82 23.28 -1.79
C GLN A 145 4.84 21.74 -1.72
N GLN A 146 5.97 21.09 -2.01
CA GLN A 146 6.11 19.65 -1.89
C GLN A 146 5.88 19.15 -0.45
N LYS A 147 6.36 19.90 0.55
CA LYS A 147 6.12 19.60 1.97
C LYS A 147 4.63 19.72 2.31
N LYS A 148 3.97 20.79 1.85
CA LYS A 148 2.52 20.99 2.04
C LYS A 148 1.69 19.88 1.39
N ASP A 149 2.01 19.50 0.16
CA ASP A 149 1.29 18.46 -0.56
C ASP A 149 1.51 17.08 0.08
N THR A 150 2.73 16.77 0.50
CA THR A 150 3.03 15.55 1.26
C THR A 150 2.23 15.48 2.55
N ARG A 151 2.13 16.59 3.29
CA ARG A 151 1.31 16.65 4.51
C ARG A 151 -0.17 16.38 4.22
N ARG A 152 -0.74 17.06 3.22
CA ARG A 152 -2.15 16.86 2.80
C ARG A 152 -2.44 15.41 2.46
N TYR A 153 -1.53 14.77 1.70
CA TYR A 153 -1.69 13.38 1.30
C TYR A 153 -1.58 12.41 2.47
N ILE A 154 -0.63 12.64 3.39
CA ILE A 154 -0.48 11.82 4.62
C ILE A 154 -1.73 11.96 5.50
N GLU A 155 -2.23 13.17 5.75
CA GLU A 155 -3.42 13.38 6.58
C GLU A 155 -4.66 12.69 5.98
N ALA A 156 -4.88 12.83 4.67
CA ALA A 156 -5.99 12.16 3.99
C ALA A 156 -5.92 10.62 4.11
N GLN A 157 -4.71 10.04 4.00
CA GLN A 157 -4.49 8.61 4.20
C GLN A 157 -4.74 8.19 5.66
N LEU A 158 -4.20 8.94 6.63
CA LEU A 158 -4.43 8.68 8.05
C LEU A 158 -5.91 8.70 8.41
N ASP A 159 -6.66 9.66 7.88
CA ASP A 159 -8.11 9.74 8.08
C ASP A 159 -8.84 8.56 7.42
N ALA A 160 -8.45 8.19 6.20
CA ALA A 160 -9.02 7.05 5.50
C ALA A 160 -8.79 5.72 6.24
N PHE A 161 -7.59 5.52 6.81
CA PHE A 161 -7.21 4.25 7.42
C PHE A 161 -7.82 4.03 8.82
N LYS A 162 -8.44 5.06 9.43
CA LYS A 162 -9.17 4.94 10.70
C LYS A 162 -10.35 3.96 10.66
N VAL A 163 -10.88 3.64 9.48
CA VAL A 163 -11.97 2.67 9.32
C VAL A 163 -11.49 1.21 9.48
N GLY A 164 -10.19 0.97 9.32
CA GLY A 164 -9.57 -0.33 9.54
C GLY A 164 -9.15 -0.55 10.99
N ALA A 165 -8.52 -1.70 11.25
CA ALA A 165 -7.96 -2.06 12.54
C ALA A 165 -6.62 -1.36 12.86
N GLY A 166 -6.07 -0.60 11.92
CA GLY A 166 -4.81 0.13 12.08
C GLY A 166 -4.05 0.27 10.77
N TRP A 167 -2.90 0.94 10.85
CA TRP A 167 -2.02 1.19 9.71
C TRP A 167 -0.55 1.14 10.12
N PHE A 168 0.31 0.75 9.18
CA PHE A 168 1.76 0.69 9.38
C PHE A 168 2.46 1.42 8.24
N PHE A 169 3.20 2.47 8.58
CA PHE A 169 3.89 3.30 7.59
C PHE A 169 5.11 2.56 7.06
N TRP A 170 5.20 2.44 5.74
CA TRP A 170 6.39 1.96 5.04
C TRP A 170 7.30 3.16 4.72
N THR A 171 8.39 3.39 5.44
CA THR A 171 9.00 2.55 6.48
C THR A 171 9.50 3.42 7.64
N TRP A 172 10.00 2.79 8.71
CA TRP A 172 10.58 3.50 9.85
C TRP A 172 11.79 4.36 9.46
N LYS A 173 12.66 3.87 8.57
CA LYS A 173 13.85 4.59 8.11
C LYS A 173 14.30 4.17 6.71
N THR A 174 14.87 5.13 5.98
CA THR A 174 15.63 4.93 4.74
C THR A 174 17.01 5.59 4.88
N GLU A 175 17.99 5.19 4.07
CA GLU A 175 19.31 5.82 4.04
C GLU A 175 19.29 7.19 3.32
N GLY A 176 18.34 7.38 2.41
CA GLY A 176 18.14 8.60 1.64
C GLY A 176 16.92 8.48 0.73
N ALA A 177 16.40 9.63 0.30
CA ALA A 177 15.07 9.85 -0.28
C ALA A 177 13.90 9.56 0.68
#